data_AF-A0A7Y4UG70-F1
#
_entry.id   AF-A0A7Y4UG70-F1
#
_cell.length_a   1.000
_cell.length_b   1.000
_cell.length_c   1.000
_cell.angle_alpha   90.00
_cell.angle_beta   90.00
_cell.angle_gamma   90.00
#
_symmetry.space_group_name_H-M   'P 1'
#
loop_
_entity.id
_entity.type
_entity.pdbx_description
1 polymer ?
#
loop_
_entity_poly.entity_id
_entity_poly.type
_entity_poly.pdbx_seq_one_letter_code
_entity_poly.pdbx_strand_id
1 'polypeptide(L)'
;MKRERIECALPPDAISALQPFFPAFDLARIRIREGIPRYVIGDPLGYADGDVIYLQRGAYQPDTTQGLALLAHEIAHCQQYERLGKWRFRAEYLRAYGRNRRSGMAHDAAYWQVPFEIEARAIEDLVFETLQEQLTLAPQLVMINSGSLKLYEDA
;
A
#
# COMPACT_ATOMS: atom_id res chain seq x y z
N MET A 1 -30.46 11.62 6.46
CA MET A 1 -29.71 10.35 6.47
C MET A 1 -28.23 10.64 6.67
N LYS A 2 -27.69 10.40 7.87
CA LYS A 2 -26.24 10.38 8.08
C LYS A 2 -25.73 9.12 7.39
N ARG A 3 -25.01 9.25 6.28
CA ARG A 3 -24.31 8.11 5.68
C ARG A 3 -23.21 7.74 6.66
N GLU A 4 -23.41 6.67 7.39
CA GLU A 4 -22.41 6.07 8.25
C GLU A 4 -21.20 5.76 7.37
N ARG A 5 -20.06 6.40 7.63
CA ARG A 5 -18.82 6.10 6.92
C ARG A 5 -18.39 4.73 7.42
N ILE A 6 -18.62 3.70 6.61
CA ILE A 6 -18.18 2.34 6.91
C ILE A 6 -16.66 2.41 7.03
N GLU A 7 -16.19 2.18 8.25
CA GLU A 7 -14.79 1.97 8.55
C GLU A 7 -14.59 0.47 8.64
N CYS A 8 -13.78 -0.09 7.74
CA CYS A 8 -13.48 -1.51 7.73
C CYS A 8 -12.05 -1.75 8.20
N ALA A 9 -11.84 -2.86 8.91
CA ALA A 9 -10.49 -3.37 9.15
C ALA A 9 -9.93 -3.95 7.84
N LEU A 10 -8.59 -4.04 7.75
CA LEU A 10 -7.96 -4.81 6.68
C LEU A 10 -8.43 -6.29 6.74
N PRO A 11 -8.79 -6.89 5.61
CA PRO A 11 -9.13 -8.32 5.54
C PRO A 11 -7.95 -9.19 5.99
N PRO A 12 -8.19 -10.34 6.65
CA PRO A 12 -7.12 -11.24 7.08
C PRO A 12 -6.19 -11.69 5.94
N ASP A 13 -6.72 -11.89 4.73
CA ASP A 13 -5.94 -12.29 3.57
C ASP A 13 -5.00 -11.17 3.12
N ALA A 14 -5.46 -9.92 3.12
CA ALA A 14 -4.64 -8.75 2.83
C ALA A 14 -3.54 -8.55 3.90
N ILE A 15 -3.86 -8.75 5.17
CA ILE A 15 -2.86 -8.75 6.26
C ILE A 15 -1.83 -9.85 6.00
N SER A 16 -2.26 -11.07 5.71
CA SER A 16 -1.35 -12.20 5.47
C SER A 16 -0.43 -11.96 4.28
N ALA A 17 -0.95 -11.35 3.20
CA ALA A 17 -0.17 -10.99 2.03
C ALA A 17 0.83 -9.85 2.30
N LEU A 18 0.45 -8.84 3.08
CA LEU A 18 1.23 -7.60 3.24
C LEU A 18 2.15 -7.61 4.47
N GLN A 19 1.85 -8.37 5.51
CA GLN A 19 2.63 -8.41 6.76
C GLN A 19 4.13 -8.71 6.56
N PRO A 20 4.54 -9.59 5.62
CA PRO A 20 5.97 -9.84 5.36
C PRO A 20 6.77 -8.60 4.94
N PHE A 21 6.12 -7.62 4.29
CA PHE A 21 6.75 -6.36 3.85
C PHE A 21 6.85 -5.32 4.99
N PHE A 22 6.10 -5.53 6.08
CA PHE A 22 6.00 -4.62 7.21
C PHE A 22 6.25 -5.34 8.55
N PRO A 23 7.40 -6.02 8.75
CA PRO A 23 7.59 -6.96 9.86
C PRO A 23 7.54 -6.34 11.27
N ALA A 24 7.79 -5.03 11.38
CA ALA A 24 7.78 -4.30 12.65
C ALA A 24 6.53 -3.42 12.83
N PHE A 25 5.56 -3.50 11.93
CA PHE A 25 4.36 -2.66 11.92
C PHE A 25 3.11 -3.54 12.01
N ASP A 26 2.25 -3.24 12.97
CA ASP A 26 1.04 -4.02 13.25
C ASP A 26 -0.08 -3.61 12.28
N LEU A 27 -0.34 -4.42 11.26
CA LEU A 27 -1.37 -4.13 10.27
C LEU A 27 -2.80 -4.22 10.82
N ALA A 28 -3.02 -4.87 11.96
CA ALA A 28 -4.36 -5.02 12.53
C ALA A 28 -4.93 -3.69 13.07
N ARG A 29 -4.09 -2.67 13.29
CA ARG A 29 -4.55 -1.33 13.67
C ARG A 29 -5.12 -0.53 12.51
N ILE A 30 -4.81 -0.90 11.27
CA ILE A 30 -5.20 -0.14 10.08
C ILE A 30 -6.71 -0.18 9.87
N ARG A 31 -7.26 0.96 9.45
CA ARG A 31 -8.67 1.16 9.15
C ARG A 31 -8.82 1.79 7.78
N ILE A 32 -9.66 1.18 6.94
CA ILE A 32 -9.94 1.65 5.59
C ILE A 32 -11.27 2.41 5.58
N ARG A 33 -11.31 3.52 4.86
CA ARG A 33 -12.51 4.33 4.60
C ARG A 33 -12.60 4.69 3.13
N GLU A 34 -13.81 4.66 2.58
CA GLU A 34 -14.04 5.15 1.22
C GLU A 34 -14.28 6.67 1.17
N GLY A 35 -13.71 7.28 0.14
CA GLY A 35 -13.80 8.70 -0.17
C GLY A 35 -12.63 9.49 0.39
N ILE A 36 -11.94 10.21 -0.49
CA ILE A 36 -10.85 11.12 -0.13
C ILE A 36 -11.43 12.31 0.67
N PRO A 37 -10.83 12.68 1.82
CA PRO A 37 -11.25 13.84 2.59
C PRO A 37 -11.15 15.14 1.79
N ARG A 38 -12.16 16.02 1.89
CA ARG A 38 -12.28 17.24 1.08
C ARG A 38 -11.14 18.26 1.24
N TYR A 39 -10.34 18.13 2.29
CA TYR A 39 -9.17 19.00 2.54
C TYR A 39 -7.90 18.50 1.85
N VAL A 40 -7.90 17.28 1.31
CA VAL A 40 -6.79 16.76 0.52
C VAL A 40 -6.87 17.42 -0.86
N ILE A 41 -5.73 17.96 -1.30
CA ILE A 41 -5.61 18.67 -2.57
C ILE A 41 -5.13 17.66 -3.63
N GLY A 42 -5.71 17.72 -4.82
CA GLY A 42 -5.47 16.76 -5.90
C GLY A 42 -6.57 15.72 -6.02
N ASP A 43 -6.32 14.67 -6.80
CA ASP A 43 -7.23 13.53 -6.96
C ASP A 43 -6.46 12.22 -6.73
N PRO A 44 -5.97 11.96 -5.49
CA PRO A 44 -5.21 10.76 -5.22
C PRO A 44 -6.12 9.53 -5.14
N LEU A 45 -5.59 8.36 -5.51
CA LEU A 45 -6.29 7.09 -5.34
C LEU A 45 -6.39 6.68 -3.86
N GLY A 46 -5.41 7.08 -3.05
CA GLY A 46 -5.34 6.82 -1.62
C GLY A 46 -4.79 7.99 -0.81
N TYR A 47 -5.04 7.98 0.50
CA TYR A 47 -4.49 8.94 1.43
C TYR A 47 -4.45 8.36 2.85
N ALA A 48 -3.26 8.28 3.45
CA ALA A 48 -3.09 7.91 4.85
C ALA A 48 -3.12 9.12 5.81
N ASP A 49 -3.82 8.97 6.95
CA ASP A 49 -3.72 9.85 8.11
C ASP A 49 -3.65 9.05 9.42
N GLY A 50 -2.42 8.82 9.90
CA GLY A 50 -2.18 7.91 11.02
C GLY A 50 -2.50 6.48 10.61
N ASP A 51 -3.36 5.79 11.36
CA ASP A 51 -3.77 4.41 11.08
C ASP A 51 -4.99 4.30 10.15
N VAL A 52 -5.49 5.44 9.65
CA VAL A 52 -6.66 5.47 8.77
C VAL A 52 -6.22 5.74 7.34
N ILE A 53 -6.57 4.84 6.44
CA ILE A 53 -6.37 4.95 5.00
C ILE A 53 -7.71 5.30 4.34
N TYR A 54 -7.71 6.36 3.54
CA TYR A 54 -8.83 6.78 2.73
C TYR A 54 -8.56 6.39 1.29
N LEU A 55 -9.48 5.66 0.65
CA LEU A 55 -9.35 5.29 -0.75
C LEU A 55 -10.43 5.97 -1.58
N GLN A 56 -10.11 6.38 -2.81
CA GLN A 56 -11.10 6.84 -3.77
C GLN A 56 -12.16 5.73 -3.98
N ARG A 57 -13.40 6.10 -4.26
CA ARG A 57 -14.48 5.11 -4.46
C ARG A 57 -14.11 4.17 -5.62
N GLY A 58 -14.13 2.86 -5.37
CA GLY A 58 -13.75 1.84 -6.34
C GLY A 58 -12.25 1.54 -6.43
N ALA A 59 -11.40 2.28 -5.72
CA ALA A 59 -9.97 2.00 -5.66
C ALA A 59 -9.62 0.87 -4.67
N TYR A 60 -10.53 0.52 -3.74
CA TYR A 60 -10.33 -0.57 -2.80
C TYR A 60 -10.57 -1.93 -3.48
N GLN A 61 -9.48 -2.60 -3.86
CA GLN A 61 -9.45 -3.89 -4.58
C GLN A 61 -8.47 -4.87 -3.92
N PRO A 62 -8.71 -5.30 -2.67
CA PRO A 62 -7.76 -6.08 -1.86
C PRO A 62 -7.51 -7.50 -2.39
N ASP A 63 -8.26 -7.93 -3.39
CA ASP A 63 -8.19 -9.21 -4.10
C ASP A 63 -7.31 -9.14 -5.36
N THR A 64 -6.77 -7.97 -5.69
CA THR A 64 -5.90 -7.75 -6.84
C THR A 64 -4.48 -7.40 -6.41
N THR A 65 -3.48 -7.77 -7.21
CA THR A 65 -2.09 -7.38 -6.99
C THR A 65 -1.93 -5.86 -6.96
N GLN A 66 -2.59 -5.15 -7.89
CA GLN A 66 -2.59 -3.69 -7.98
C GLN A 66 -3.18 -3.04 -6.72
N GLY A 67 -4.32 -3.53 -6.24
CA GLY A 67 -4.95 -3.00 -5.04
C GLY A 67 -4.17 -3.30 -3.76
N LEU A 68 -3.51 -4.45 -3.66
CA LEU A 68 -2.60 -4.77 -2.56
C LEU A 68 -1.35 -3.90 -2.58
N ALA A 69 -0.78 -3.62 -3.76
CA ALA A 69 0.35 -2.71 -3.92
C ALA A 69 -0.03 -1.28 -3.53
N LEU A 70 -1.19 -0.77 -3.98
CA LEU A 70 -1.72 0.52 -3.56
C LEU A 70 -1.94 0.58 -2.04
N LEU A 71 -2.50 -0.48 -1.44
CA LEU A 71 -2.63 -0.55 0.02
C LEU A 71 -1.27 -0.52 0.72
N ALA A 72 -0.26 -1.20 0.17
CA ALA A 72 1.09 -1.17 0.71
C ALA A 72 1.70 0.24 0.69
N HIS A 73 1.48 1.00 -0.39
CA HIS A 73 1.87 2.41 -0.46
C HIS A 73 1.30 3.21 0.73
N GLU A 74 -0.01 3.12 0.94
CA GLU A 74 -0.68 3.86 2.01
C GLU A 74 -0.27 3.36 3.40
N ILE A 75 -0.03 2.06 3.57
CA ILE A 75 0.50 1.48 4.82
C ILE A 75 1.92 1.99 5.10
N ALA A 76 2.75 2.21 4.08
CA ALA A 76 4.08 2.80 4.26
C ALA A 76 3.97 4.20 4.88
N HIS A 77 2.98 4.99 4.48
CA HIS A 77 2.68 6.26 5.15
C HIS A 77 2.20 6.07 6.60
N CYS A 78 1.37 5.07 6.90
CA CYS A 78 0.99 4.75 8.27
C CYS A 78 2.21 4.40 9.15
N GLN A 79 3.15 3.62 8.62
CA GLN A 79 4.41 3.30 9.30
C GLN A 79 5.29 4.54 9.50
N GLN A 80 5.37 5.43 8.50
CA GLN A 80 6.07 6.71 8.63
C GLN A 80 5.44 7.60 9.72
N TYR A 81 4.10 7.60 9.83
CA TYR A 81 3.37 8.26 10.90
C TYR A 81 3.71 7.69 12.28
N GLU A 82 3.80 6.37 12.43
CA GLU A 82 4.21 5.74 13.69
C GLU A 82 5.67 6.10 14.04
N ARG A 83 6.58 6.03 13.06
CA ARG A 83 8.01 6.29 13.26
C ARG A 83 8.31 7.74 13.68
N LEU A 84 7.60 8.72 13.12
CA LEU A 84 7.90 10.14 13.31
C LEU A 84 6.89 10.88 14.19
N GLY A 85 5.68 10.35 14.34
CA GLY A 85 4.54 11.06 14.89
C GLY A 85 3.90 12.03 13.88
N LYS A 86 2.60 12.30 14.06
CA LYS A 86 1.76 13.07 13.13
C LYS A 86 2.33 14.42 12.71
N TRP A 87 2.77 15.21 13.69
CA TRP A 87 3.23 16.57 13.43
C TRP A 87 4.58 16.62 12.72
N ARG A 88 5.53 15.79 13.14
CA ARG A 88 6.87 15.76 12.56
C ARG A 88 6.85 15.21 11.14
N PHE A 89 6.09 14.14 10.90
CA PHE A 89 5.93 13.60 9.55
C PHE A 89 5.41 14.66 8.59
N ARG A 90 4.30 15.33 8.91
CA ARG A 90 3.72 16.39 8.09
C ARG A 90 4.67 17.56 7.88
N ALA A 91 5.39 17.97 8.92
CA ALA A 91 6.37 19.04 8.82
C ALA A 91 7.52 18.69 7.87
N GLU A 92 8.11 17.51 8.01
CA GLU A 92 9.21 17.06 7.13
C GLU A 92 8.74 16.85 5.69
N TYR A 93 7.54 16.29 5.51
CA TYR A 93 6.92 16.13 4.19
C TYR A 93 6.78 17.48 3.48
N LEU A 94 6.12 18.44 4.12
CA LEU A 94 5.92 19.78 3.55
C LEU A 94 7.24 20.52 3.36
N ARG A 95 8.22 20.34 4.24
CA ARG A 95 9.56 20.92 4.11
C ARG A 95 10.28 20.35 2.88
N ALA A 96 10.21 19.05 2.63
CA ALA A 96 10.77 18.42 1.44
C ALA A 96 10.09 18.93 0.16
N TYR A 97 8.76 18.86 0.11
CA TYR A 97 7.98 19.38 -1.00
C TYR A 97 8.27 20.87 -1.28
N GLY A 98 8.30 21.70 -0.25
CA GLY A 98 8.60 23.13 -0.35
C GLY A 98 10.05 23.43 -0.78
N ARG A 99 11.02 22.56 -0.49
CA ARG A 99 12.38 22.67 -1.07
C ARG A 99 12.34 22.38 -2.57
N ASN A 100 11.66 21.30 -2.98
CA ASN A 100 11.54 20.89 -4.38
C ASN A 100 10.80 21.96 -5.23
N ARG A 101 9.74 22.57 -4.68
CA ARG A 101 9.04 23.69 -5.34
C ARG A 101 9.92 24.94 -5.47
N ARG A 102 10.72 25.26 -4.44
CA ARG A 102 11.65 26.40 -4.48
C ARG A 102 12.83 26.21 -5.44
N SER A 103 13.19 24.96 -5.75
CA SER A 103 14.16 24.66 -6.82
C SER A 103 13.54 24.69 -8.23
N GLY A 104 12.29 25.11 -8.37
CA GLY A 104 11.62 25.30 -9.66
C GLY A 104 10.92 24.06 -10.22
N MET A 105 10.90 22.92 -9.50
CA MET A 105 10.19 21.72 -9.96
C MET A 105 8.69 21.96 -9.95
N ALA A 106 7.96 21.56 -11.01
CA ALA A 106 6.49 21.56 -11.07
C ALA A 106 5.84 20.78 -9.91
N HIS A 107 4.54 20.95 -9.67
CA HIS A 107 3.82 20.30 -8.56
C HIS A 107 4.07 18.78 -8.52
N ASP A 108 3.79 18.09 -9.63
CA ASP A 108 3.89 16.64 -9.73
C ASP A 108 5.31 16.16 -9.49
N ALA A 109 6.30 16.81 -10.14
CA ALA A 109 7.71 16.47 -9.95
C ALA A 109 8.18 16.74 -8.50
N ALA A 110 7.72 17.84 -7.89
CA ALA A 110 8.08 18.17 -6.52
C ALA A 110 7.49 17.18 -5.50
N TYR A 111 6.25 16.72 -5.75
CA TYR A 111 5.59 15.66 -5.00
C TYR A 111 6.32 14.33 -5.17
N TRP A 112 6.60 13.94 -6.42
CA TRP A 112 7.30 12.68 -6.73
C TRP A 112 8.68 12.60 -6.07
N GLN A 113 9.37 13.72 -5.90
CA GLN A 113 10.69 13.74 -5.27
C GLN A 113 10.66 13.90 -3.74
N VAL A 114 9.51 13.82 -3.08
CA VAL A 114 9.46 13.77 -1.62
C VAL A 114 10.03 12.43 -1.14
N PRO A 115 10.99 12.39 -0.20
CA PRO A 115 11.59 11.13 0.25
C PRO A 115 10.60 10.09 0.77
N PHE A 116 9.55 10.53 1.46
CA PHE A 116 8.48 9.65 1.97
C PHE A 116 7.67 9.00 0.86
N GLU A 117 7.45 9.73 -0.23
CA GLU A 117 6.77 9.25 -1.43
C GLU A 117 7.65 8.24 -2.19
N ILE A 118 8.96 8.47 -2.24
CA ILE A 118 9.92 7.52 -2.83
C ILE A 118 9.95 6.22 -2.04
N GLU A 119 10.00 6.30 -0.71
CA GLU A 119 9.95 5.12 0.18
C GLU A 119 8.63 4.35 -0.01
N ALA A 120 7.48 5.04 -0.05
CA ALA A 120 6.18 4.41 -0.24
C ALA A 120 6.06 3.70 -1.59
N ARG A 121 6.53 4.32 -2.68
CA ARG A 121 6.54 3.69 -4.01
C ARG A 121 7.51 2.52 -4.12
N ALA A 122 8.67 2.60 -3.48
CA ALA A 122 9.59 1.46 -3.48
C ALA A 122 8.95 0.22 -2.83
N ILE A 123 8.10 0.41 -1.81
CA ILE A 123 7.32 -0.68 -1.21
C ILE A 123 6.17 -1.12 -2.11
N GLU A 124 5.44 -0.19 -2.73
CA GLU A 124 4.42 -0.49 -3.72
C GLU A 124 4.96 -1.38 -4.86
N ASP A 125 6.08 -0.98 -5.46
CA ASP A 125 6.76 -1.71 -6.54
C ASP A 125 7.18 -3.10 -6.06
N LEU A 126 7.84 -3.18 -4.89
CA LEU A 126 8.29 -4.45 -4.30
C LEU A 126 7.12 -5.43 -4.07
N VAL A 127 6.01 -4.95 -3.52
CA VAL A 127 4.81 -5.77 -3.29
C VAL A 127 4.21 -6.23 -4.60
N PHE A 128 4.07 -5.32 -5.56
CA PHE A 128 3.51 -5.62 -6.87
C PHE A 128 4.32 -6.72 -7.57
N GLU A 129 5.64 -6.53 -7.69
CA GLU A 129 6.56 -7.47 -8.33
C GLU A 129 6.53 -8.83 -7.65
N THR A 130 6.65 -8.87 -6.31
CA THR A 130 6.68 -10.13 -5.55
C THR A 130 5.39 -10.93 -5.71
N LEU A 131 4.23 -10.29 -5.59
CA LEU A 131 2.94 -10.97 -5.71
C LEU A 131 2.64 -11.39 -7.16
N GLN A 132 3.05 -10.56 -8.13
CA GLN A 132 2.93 -10.90 -9.55
C GLN A 132 3.77 -12.14 -9.88
N GLU A 133 5.01 -12.22 -9.39
CA GLU A 133 5.87 -13.40 -9.57
C GLU A 133 5.26 -14.65 -8.95
N GLN A 134 4.75 -14.57 -7.71
CA GLN A 134 4.10 -15.70 -7.03
C GLN A 134 2.90 -16.23 -7.82
N LEU A 135 2.05 -15.36 -8.35
CA LEU A 135 0.92 -15.74 -9.21
C LEU A 135 1.38 -16.43 -10.50
N THR A 136 2.53 -16.03 -11.03
CA THR A 136 3.10 -16.59 -12.28
C THR A 136 3.76 -17.95 -12.05
N LEU A 137 4.34 -18.18 -10.86
CA LEU A 137 5.05 -19.40 -10.49
C LEU A 137 4.16 -20.48 -9.87
N ALA A 138 3.10 -20.11 -9.15
CA ALA A 138 2.20 -21.07 -8.49
C ALA A 138 1.61 -22.15 -9.44
N PRO A 139 1.15 -21.81 -10.67
CA PRO A 139 0.68 -22.82 -11.62
C PRO A 139 1.79 -23.78 -12.07
N GLN A 140 3.03 -23.29 -12.21
CA GLN A 140 4.17 -24.08 -12.70
C GLN A 140 4.64 -25.10 -11.66
N LEU A 141 4.65 -24.71 -10.38
CA LEU A 141 4.96 -25.60 -9.26
C LEU A 141 3.93 -26.74 -9.12
N VAL A 142 2.64 -26.44 -9.29
CA VAL A 142 1.58 -27.47 -9.29
C VAL A 142 1.80 -28.45 -10.45
N MET A 143 2.14 -27.97 -11.64
CA MET A 143 2.41 -28.84 -12.80
C MET A 143 3.61 -29.76 -12.61
N ILE A 144 4.71 -29.28 -12.00
CA ILE A 144 5.90 -30.09 -11.71
C ILE A 144 5.57 -31.18 -10.66
N ASN A 145 4.86 -30.82 -9.60
CA ASN A 145 4.50 -31.76 -8.54
C ASN A 145 3.48 -32.80 -9.01
N SER A 146 2.56 -32.42 -9.90
CA SER A 146 1.60 -33.35 -10.54
C SER A 146 2.29 -34.34 -11.48
N GLY A 147 3.38 -33.93 -12.14
CA GLY A 147 4.18 -34.79 -13.02
C GLY A 147 5.09 -35.78 -12.29
N SER A 148 5.58 -35.44 -11.09
CA SER A 148 6.42 -36.33 -10.27
C SER A 148 5.65 -37.39 -9.49
N LEU A 149 4.34 -37.20 -9.25
CA LEU A 149 3.51 -38.17 -8.54
C LEU A 149 3.17 -39.43 -9.37
N LYS A 150 3.39 -39.42 -10.69
CA LYS A 150 3.14 -40.58 -11.57
C LYS A 150 4.23 -41.66 -11.58
N LEU A 151 5.31 -41.49 -10.82
CA LEU A 151 6.43 -42.45 -10.80
C LEU A 151 6.43 -43.42 -9.60
N TYR A 152 5.40 -43.39 -8.75
CA TYR A 152 5.36 -44.20 -7.52
C TYR A 152 4.07 -45.01 -7.30
N GLU A 153 3.17 -45.11 -8.29
CA GLU A 153 1.94 -45.91 -8.16
C GLU A 153 1.98 -47.30 -8.84
N ASP A 154 3.08 -47.66 -9.53
CA ASP A 154 3.21 -48.95 -10.25
C ASP A 154 4.43 -49.80 -9.81
N ALA A 155 4.77 -49.84 -8.51
CA ALA A 155 5.82 -50.71 -7.96
C ALA A 155 5.28 -51.74 -6.96
#